data_AF-A0A3M0WM92-F1
#
_entry.id   AF-A0A3M0WM92-F1
#
_cell.length_a   1.000
_cell.length_b   1.000
_cell.length_c   1.000
_cell.angle_alpha   90.00
_cell.angle_beta   90.00
_cell.angle_gamma   90.00
#
_symmetry.space_group_name_H-M   'P 1'
#
loop_
_entity.id
_entity.type
_entity.pdbx_description
1 polymer ?
#
loop_
_entity_poly.entity_id
_entity_poly.type
_entity_poly.pdbx_seq_one_letter_code
_entity_poly.pdbx_strand_id
1 'polypeptide(L)'
;MQAGAVSGPSEARLQAAGRGFRLTRWIGQPIGKAGKPKAAGAGGGGGSQAVGTLCDRLWYERNAIYAAKGYCFQTERARRAFPNSCFPPWGKLNRAEQRKVDRIRARERALGCP
;
A
#
# COMPACT_ATOMS: atom_id res chain seq x y z
N MET A 1 -2.17 -6.82 -49.60
CA MET A 1 -3.48 -6.15 -49.71
C MET A 1 -3.85 -5.62 -48.32
N GLN A 2 -3.79 -4.29 -48.16
CA GLN A 2 -4.50 -3.38 -47.20
C GLN A 2 -4.46 -3.76 -45.68
N ALA A 3 -3.88 -3.03 -44.72
CA ALA A 3 -3.82 -1.59 -44.39
C ALA A 3 -5.19 -0.92 -44.12
N GLY A 4 -5.40 -0.50 -42.86
CA GLY A 4 -6.48 0.41 -42.40
C GLY A 4 -6.42 0.52 -40.86
N ALA A 5 -5.76 1.50 -40.23
CA ALA A 5 -6.04 2.94 -40.16
C ALA A 5 -7.35 3.24 -39.38
N VAL A 6 -7.21 3.58 -38.10
CA VAL A 6 -7.57 4.87 -37.45
C VAL A 6 -9.01 5.35 -37.66
N SER A 7 -9.71 5.63 -36.56
CA SER A 7 -10.53 6.85 -36.33
C SER A 7 -11.26 6.78 -34.99
N GLY A 8 -10.99 7.77 -34.12
CA GLY A 8 -11.86 8.14 -32.99
C GLY A 8 -13.12 8.88 -33.48
N PRO A 9 -14.02 9.26 -32.56
CA PRO A 9 -14.05 10.64 -32.03
C PRO A 9 -14.19 10.65 -30.49
N SER A 10 -13.52 11.54 -29.75
CA SER A 10 -13.73 12.99 -29.62
C SER A 10 -15.10 13.36 -29.02
N GLU A 11 -15.03 14.01 -27.86
CA GLU A 11 -15.98 15.01 -27.35
C GLU A 11 -17.30 14.56 -26.71
N ALA A 12 -17.29 14.48 -25.38
CA ALA A 12 -18.42 14.93 -24.57
C ALA A 12 -17.90 15.63 -23.31
N ARG A 13 -17.44 16.87 -23.53
CA ARG A 13 -17.40 17.92 -22.51
C ARG A 13 -18.85 18.36 -22.23
N LEU A 14 -19.06 18.91 -21.02
CA LEU A 14 -20.27 19.54 -20.47
C LEU A 14 -21.17 18.54 -19.73
N GLN A 15 -21.57 18.74 -18.47
CA GLN A 15 -22.08 19.99 -17.93
C GLN A 15 -21.90 20.11 -16.40
N ALA A 16 -21.65 21.35 -15.98
CA ALA A 16 -21.51 21.79 -14.61
C ALA A 16 -22.85 21.79 -13.86
N ALA A 17 -22.83 21.43 -12.57
CA ALA A 17 -23.87 21.76 -11.61
C ALA A 17 -23.24 22.56 -10.46
N GLY A 18 -23.23 23.88 -10.59
CA GLY A 18 -22.98 24.81 -9.50
C GLY A 18 -24.28 25.08 -8.74
N ARG A 19 -24.29 24.81 -7.43
CA ARG A 19 -25.14 25.42 -6.40
C ARG A 19 -24.30 25.35 -5.11
N GLY A 20 -23.66 26.41 -4.64
CA GLY A 20 -24.29 27.63 -4.17
C GLY A 20 -24.59 27.50 -2.67
N PHE A 21 -23.56 27.34 -1.82
CA PHE A 21 -23.74 27.47 -0.37
C PHE A 21 -23.28 28.86 0.05
N ARG A 22 -24.27 29.73 0.25
CA ARG A 22 -24.09 31.11 0.70
C ARG A 22 -23.56 31.14 2.12
N LEU A 23 -22.60 32.04 2.32
CA LEU A 23 -22.07 32.43 3.61
C LEU A 23 -23.21 32.85 4.55
N THR A 24 -23.37 32.11 5.65
CA THR A 24 -23.96 32.67 6.86
C THR A 24 -22.86 32.78 7.90
N ARG A 25 -22.37 34.00 8.01
CA ARG A 25 -21.56 34.59 9.09
C ARG A 25 -22.09 34.11 10.45
N TRP A 26 -21.32 33.26 11.13
CA TRP A 26 -21.48 33.03 12.57
C TRP A 26 -20.28 33.61 13.30
N ILE A 27 -20.63 34.51 14.20
CA ILE A 27 -19.80 35.34 15.05
C ILE A 27 -19.22 34.40 16.13
N GLY A 28 -17.91 34.44 16.38
CA GLY A 28 -17.29 33.77 17.54
C GLY A 28 -16.22 32.72 17.21
N GLN A 29 -15.00 33.17 16.92
CA GLN A 29 -13.79 32.33 16.98
C GLN A 29 -13.23 32.35 18.41
N PRO A 30 -13.25 31.25 19.17
CA PRO A 30 -12.22 31.02 20.17
C PRO A 30 -10.97 30.48 19.47
N ILE A 31 -9.88 31.23 19.62
CA ILE A 31 -8.48 30.87 19.37
C ILE A 31 -8.09 29.62 20.17
N GLY A 32 -8.52 28.45 19.70
CA GLY A 32 -8.05 27.15 20.14
C GLY A 32 -6.88 26.71 19.26
N LYS A 33 -5.73 26.43 19.85
CA LYS A 33 -4.54 25.90 19.17
C LYS A 33 -4.85 24.51 18.60
N ALA A 34 -5.37 24.45 17.38
CA ALA A 34 -5.43 23.21 16.61
C ALA A 34 -4.04 22.96 16.01
N GLY A 35 -3.46 21.81 16.37
CA GLY A 35 -2.13 21.39 15.94
C GLY A 35 -1.97 21.39 14.41
N LYS A 36 -0.72 21.63 13.99
CA LYS A 36 -0.26 21.48 12.60
C LYS A 36 -0.85 20.20 11.97
N PRO A 37 -1.58 20.28 10.85
CA PRO A 37 -1.72 19.11 10.01
C PRO A 37 -0.32 18.78 9.46
N LYS A 38 0.20 17.62 9.88
CA LYS A 38 1.39 17.03 9.26
C LYS A 38 1.00 16.58 7.86
N ALA A 39 1.08 17.49 6.90
CA ALA A 39 1.13 17.13 5.50
C ALA A 39 2.43 16.36 5.20
N ALA A 40 2.36 15.58 4.12
CA ALA A 40 3.44 14.87 3.43
C ALA A 40 3.71 13.42 3.86
N GLY A 41 3.12 12.53 3.07
CA GLY A 41 3.53 11.13 2.94
C GLY A 41 3.13 10.51 1.60
N ALA A 42 2.90 11.31 0.55
CA ALA A 42 2.76 10.81 -0.82
C ALA A 42 4.11 11.00 -1.53
N GLY A 43 5.07 10.14 -1.22
CA GLY A 43 6.35 10.03 -1.92
C GLY A 43 6.22 9.07 -3.11
N GLY A 44 5.53 9.49 -4.17
CA GLY A 44 5.56 8.81 -5.46
C GLY A 44 6.80 9.23 -6.24
N GLY A 45 7.94 8.56 -5.99
CA GLY A 45 9.18 8.72 -6.73
C GLY A 45 9.44 7.53 -7.64
N GLY A 46 9.03 7.64 -8.91
CA GLY A 46 9.34 6.66 -9.95
C GLY A 46 10.81 6.76 -10.39
N GLY A 47 11.42 5.60 -10.65
CA GLY A 47 12.76 5.44 -11.21
C GLY A 47 13.68 4.65 -10.28
N SER A 48 13.96 3.39 -10.64
CA SER A 48 14.87 2.44 -9.94
C SER A 48 14.48 1.96 -8.53
N GLN A 49 13.37 2.45 -7.98
CA GLN A 49 12.81 1.96 -6.70
C GLN A 49 11.93 0.71 -6.86
N ALA A 50 11.64 0.28 -8.09
CA ALA A 50 10.72 -0.83 -8.35
C ALA A 50 11.19 -2.17 -7.75
N VAL A 51 12.50 -2.45 -7.77
CA VAL A 51 13.04 -3.70 -7.21
C VAL A 51 13.13 -3.63 -5.69
N GLY A 52 13.58 -2.51 -5.12
CA GLY A 52 13.58 -2.30 -3.65
C GLY A 52 12.17 -2.38 -3.07
N THR A 53 11.20 -1.69 -3.70
CA THR A 53 9.78 -1.76 -3.32
C THR A 53 9.16 -3.14 -3.56
N LEU A 54 9.57 -3.87 -4.61
CA LEU A 54 9.06 -5.22 -4.87
C LEU A 54 9.66 -6.24 -3.89
N CYS A 55 10.96 -6.16 -3.58
CA CYS A 55 11.58 -6.96 -2.54
C CYS A 55 10.95 -6.67 -1.18
N ASP A 56 10.71 -5.41 -0.84
CA ASP A 56 10.01 -5.03 0.38
C ASP A 56 8.56 -5.55 0.40
N ARG A 57 7.88 -5.53 -0.74
CA ARG A 57 6.53 -6.09 -0.87
C ARG A 57 6.51 -7.61 -0.69
N LEU A 58 7.44 -8.33 -1.32
CA LEU A 58 7.56 -9.78 -1.19
C LEU A 58 7.92 -10.16 0.25
N TRP A 59 8.87 -9.44 0.85
CA TRP A 59 9.20 -9.57 2.26
C TRP A 59 7.95 -9.36 3.11
N TYR A 60 7.18 -8.30 2.88
CA TYR A 60 5.97 -8.03 3.65
C TYR A 60 4.93 -9.14 3.45
N GLU A 61 4.70 -9.57 2.22
CA GLU A 61 3.73 -10.64 1.90
C GLU A 61 4.10 -11.96 2.58
N ARG A 62 5.38 -12.34 2.54
CA ARG A 62 5.90 -13.52 3.22
C ARG A 62 5.68 -13.42 4.73
N ASN A 63 6.07 -12.30 5.33
CA ASN A 63 5.97 -12.10 6.78
C ASN A 63 4.52 -11.94 7.24
N ALA A 64 3.61 -11.41 6.41
CA ALA A 64 2.19 -11.34 6.75
C ALA A 64 1.56 -12.73 6.93
N ILE A 65 2.00 -13.74 6.17
CA ILE A 65 1.55 -15.13 6.34
C ILE A 65 1.97 -15.67 7.71
N TYR A 66 3.24 -15.44 8.09
CA TYR A 66 3.75 -15.83 9.40
C TYR A 66 3.04 -15.07 10.54
N ALA A 67 2.82 -13.78 10.36
CA ALA A 67 2.16 -12.93 11.34
C ALA A 67 0.72 -13.40 11.61
N ALA A 68 -0.01 -13.76 10.56
CA ALA A 68 -1.37 -14.31 10.66
C ALA A 68 -1.43 -15.65 11.42
N LYS A 69 -0.30 -16.35 11.58
CA LYS A 69 -0.22 -17.62 12.31
C LYS A 69 0.37 -17.53 13.69
N GLY A 70 0.65 -16.32 14.19
CA GLY A 70 1.16 -16.17 15.54
C GLY A 70 2.68 -16.29 15.64
N TYR A 71 3.42 -16.09 14.54
CA TYR A 71 4.88 -16.14 14.57
C TYR A 71 5.48 -14.95 15.35
N CYS A 72 6.34 -15.26 16.32
CA CYS A 72 7.05 -14.25 17.11
C CYS A 72 8.31 -13.79 16.38
N PHE A 73 8.25 -12.60 15.77
CA PHE A 73 9.41 -12.02 15.09
C PHE A 73 10.47 -11.52 16.09
N GLN A 74 11.73 -11.82 15.80
CA GLN A 74 12.87 -11.37 16.60
C GLN A 74 13.49 -10.07 16.06
N THR A 75 13.39 -9.85 14.75
CA THR A 75 13.98 -8.67 14.11
C THR A 75 13.15 -7.41 14.38
N GLU A 76 13.82 -6.29 14.65
CA GLU A 76 13.17 -4.99 14.88
C GLU A 76 12.24 -4.57 13.73
N ARG A 77 12.68 -4.75 12.48
CA ARG A 77 11.88 -4.46 11.28
C ARG A 77 10.53 -5.17 11.29
N ALA A 78 10.53 -6.48 11.55
CA ALA A 78 9.30 -7.27 11.54
C ALA A 78 8.42 -7.01 12.76
N ARG A 79 9.00 -6.73 13.95
CA ARG A 79 8.23 -6.30 15.12
C ARG A 79 7.50 -4.97 14.89
N ARG A 80 8.16 -4.01 14.23
CA ARG A 80 7.53 -2.72 13.87
C ARG A 80 6.43 -2.89 12.82
N ALA A 81 6.63 -3.77 11.85
CA ALA A 81 5.64 -4.04 10.80
C ALA A 81 4.45 -4.87 11.30
N PHE A 82 4.68 -5.77 12.26
CA PHE A 82 3.69 -6.72 12.78
C PHE A 82 3.76 -6.81 14.32
N PRO A 83 3.33 -5.77 15.06
CA PRO A 83 3.49 -5.69 16.51
C PRO A 83 2.71 -6.74 17.29
N ASN A 84 1.59 -7.23 16.74
CA ASN A 84 0.70 -8.20 17.39
C ASN A 84 0.79 -9.61 16.75
N SER A 85 1.96 -9.96 16.22
CA SER A 85 2.14 -11.23 15.51
C SER A 85 2.41 -12.42 16.42
N CYS A 86 2.71 -12.22 17.70
CA CYS A 86 3.18 -13.27 18.59
C CYS A 86 2.02 -13.82 19.43
N PHE A 87 1.45 -14.96 19.03
CA PHE A 87 0.34 -15.62 19.73
C PHE A 87 0.30 -17.13 19.43
N PRO A 88 -0.27 -17.97 20.31
CA PRO A 88 -0.53 -19.38 19.98
C PRO A 88 -1.44 -19.49 18.74
N PRO A 89 -1.11 -20.30 17.72
CA PRO A 89 -0.29 -21.53 17.73
C PRO A 89 1.18 -21.36 17.29
N TRP A 90 1.78 -20.18 17.41
CA TRP A 90 3.23 -19.93 17.26
C TRP A 90 3.78 -20.15 15.84
N GLY A 91 3.05 -19.71 14.81
CA GLY A 91 3.57 -19.64 13.44
C GLY A 91 3.55 -20.95 12.66
N LYS A 92 2.82 -21.97 13.12
CA LYS A 92 2.62 -23.21 12.38
C LYS A 92 1.84 -22.95 11.08
N LEU A 93 2.50 -23.17 9.94
CA LEU A 93 1.88 -23.06 8.62
C LEU A 93 1.28 -24.39 8.18
N ASN A 94 0.14 -24.34 7.50
CA ASN A 94 -0.39 -25.51 6.79
C ASN A 94 0.30 -25.69 5.42
N ARG A 95 0.01 -26.80 4.74
CA ARG A 95 0.63 -27.13 3.44
C ARG A 95 0.36 -26.10 2.33
N ALA A 96 -0.77 -25.39 2.37
CA ALA A 96 -1.09 -24.37 1.36
C ALA A 96 -0.32 -23.07 1.61
N GLU A 97 -0.22 -22.66 2.87
CA GLU A 97 0.54 -21.49 3.31
C GLU A 97 2.03 -21.68 3.08
N GLN A 98 2.56 -22.85 3.41
CA GLN A 98 3.96 -23.17 3.11
C GLN A 98 4.24 -23.07 1.60
N ARG A 99 3.38 -23.65 0.76
CA ARG A 99 3.48 -23.51 -0.71
C ARG A 99 3.38 -22.06 -1.19
N LYS A 100 2.66 -21.19 -0.47
CA LYS A 100 2.62 -19.76 -0.78
C LYS A 100 3.93 -19.08 -0.42
N VAL A 101 4.46 -19.33 0.78
CA VAL A 101 5.76 -18.83 1.23
C VAL A 101 6.88 -19.26 0.28
N ASP A 102 6.89 -20.53 -0.15
CA ASP A 102 7.92 -21.06 -1.04
C ASP A 102 7.91 -20.36 -2.41
N ARG A 103 6.72 -20.06 -2.93
CA ARG A 103 6.57 -19.26 -4.17
C ARG A 103 7.09 -17.83 -4.00
N ILE A 104 6.83 -17.20 -2.86
CA ILE A 104 7.35 -15.87 -2.57
C ILE A 104 8.88 -15.90 -2.48
N ARG A 105 9.45 -16.85 -1.72
CA ARG A 105 10.90 -17.04 -1.61
C ARG A 105 11.57 -17.32 -2.96
N ALA A 106 10.91 -18.08 -3.84
CA ALA A 106 11.42 -18.29 -5.19
C ALA A 106 11.51 -16.98 -5.99
N ARG A 107 10.52 -16.09 -5.87
CA ARG A 107 10.54 -14.77 -6.49
C ARG A 107 11.59 -13.85 -5.84
N GLU A 108 11.70 -13.86 -4.52
CA GLU A 108 12.74 -13.11 -3.78
C GLU A 108 14.13 -13.50 -4.29
N ARG A 109 14.40 -14.80 -4.45
CA ARG A 109 15.66 -15.31 -5.02
C ARG A 109 15.88 -14.89 -6.47
N ALA A 110 14.86 -14.97 -7.32
CA ALA A 110 14.95 -14.57 -8.72
C ALA A 110 15.27 -13.07 -8.90
N LEU A 111 14.86 -12.25 -7.93
CA LEU A 111 15.10 -10.80 -7.93
C LEU A 111 16.36 -10.40 -7.14
N GLY A 112 17.04 -11.34 -6.48
CA GLY A 112 18.22 -11.05 -5.65
C GLY A 112 17.91 -10.22 -4.40
N CYS A 113 16.71 -10.39 -3.83
CA CYS A 113 16.33 -9.66 -2.62
C CYS A 113 17.23 -10.06 -1.42
N PRO A 114 17.60 -9.09 -0.55
CA PRO A 114 18.44 -9.31 0.63
C PRO A 114 17.74 -10.12 1.74
#